data_AF-A0A662C0B3-F1
#
_entry.id   AF-A0A662C0B3-F1
#
_cell.length_a   1.000
_cell.length_b   1.000
_cell.length_c   1.000
_cell.angle_alpha   90.00
_cell.angle_beta   90.00
_cell.angle_gamma   90.00
#
_symmetry.space_group_name_H-M   'P 1'
#
loop_
_entity.id
_entity.type
_entity.pdbx_description
1 polymer ?
#
loop_
_entity_poly.entity_id
_entity_poly.type
_entity_poly.pdbx_seq_one_letter_code
_entity_poly.pdbx_strand_id
1 'polypeptide(L)' 'ITEYLLVPNLISDEIDEIEFGKDGKPLFIQGPHDNAVKIINKLNETVGEGNYHYIQQGEDMEM' A
#
# COMPACT_ATOMS: atom_id res chain seq x y z
N ILE A 1 -17.96 -3.44 12.64
CA ILE A 1 -16.66 -4.14 12.69
C ILE A 1 -16.51 -4.76 11.33
N THR A 2 -15.57 -4.28 10.50
CA THR A 2 -15.32 -4.85 9.16
C THR A 2 -13.97 -5.55 9.23
N GLU A 3 -14.00 -6.87 9.36
CA GLU A 3 -12.86 -7.74 9.08
C GLU A 3 -13.02 -8.24 7.65
N TYR A 4 -12.22 -7.71 6.72
CA TYR A 4 -12.00 -8.40 5.44
C TYR A 4 -11.03 -9.54 5.71
N LEU A 5 -11.57 -10.67 6.16
CA LEU A 5 -10.83 -11.92 6.16
C LEU A 5 -10.58 -12.30 4.70
N LEU A 6 -9.31 -12.31 4.31
CA LEU A 6 -8.83 -13.05 3.14
C LEU A 6 -9.53 -14.41 3.18
N VAL A 7 -10.19 -14.76 2.09
CA VAL A 7 -11.11 -15.90 1.98
C VAL A 7 -10.50 -17.10 2.72
N PRO A 8 -11.17 -17.71 3.73
CA PRO A 8 -10.55 -18.70 4.61
C PRO A 8 -9.94 -19.90 3.89
N ASN A 9 -10.36 -20.16 2.64
CA ASN A 9 -9.89 -21.24 1.79
C ASN A 9 -8.77 -20.83 0.82
N LEU A 10 -8.25 -19.60 0.91
CA LEU A 10 -7.10 -19.17 0.13
C LEU A 10 -5.79 -19.62 0.80
N ILE A 11 -5.78 -19.78 2.13
CA ILE A 11 -4.61 -20.24 2.88
C ILE A 11 -4.48 -21.76 2.70
N SER A 12 -3.95 -22.19 1.55
CA SER A 12 -3.41 -23.53 1.38
C SER A 12 -2.00 -23.59 1.96
N ASP A 13 -1.49 -24.79 2.24
CA ASP A 13 -0.08 -25.06 2.59
C ASP A 13 0.91 -24.66 1.47
N GLU A 14 0.45 -23.97 0.41
CA GLU A 14 1.23 -23.45 -0.72
C GLU A 14 1.37 -21.91 -0.69
N ILE A 15 0.65 -21.20 0.20
CA ILE A 15 0.87 -19.77 0.40
C ILE A 15 1.98 -19.58 1.45
N ASP A 16 3.22 -19.87 1.05
CA ASP A 16 4.39 -19.63 1.89
C ASP A 16 4.91 -18.18 1.78
N GLU A 17 4.58 -17.48 0.68
CA GLU A 17 5.11 -16.14 0.39
C GLU A 17 4.01 -15.17 -0.04
N ILE A 18 3.38 -14.49 0.92
CA ILE A 18 2.63 -13.25 0.67
C ILE A 18 3.60 -12.09 0.86
N GLU A 19 3.96 -11.42 -0.24
CA GLU A 19 4.66 -10.14 -0.17
C GLU A 19 3.67 -9.01 0.16
N PHE A 20 4.08 -8.14 1.09
CA PHE A 20 3.30 -6.95 1.43
C PHE A 20 3.74 -5.75 0.58
N GLY A 21 2.77 -5.02 0.05
CA GLY A 21 3.02 -3.83 -0.76
C GLY A 21 3.45 -4.16 -2.18
N LYS A 22 4.46 -3.45 -2.70
CA LYS A 22 5.04 -3.64 -4.03
C LYS A 22 6.57 -3.64 -3.92
N ASP A 23 7.23 -4.63 -4.52
CA ASP A 23 8.68 -4.79 -4.49
C ASP A 23 9.27 -4.77 -3.06
N GLY A 24 8.55 -5.36 -2.10
CA GLY A 24 8.90 -5.35 -0.67
C GLY A 24 8.75 -4.00 0.05
N LYS A 25 8.17 -2.99 -0.60
CA LYS A 25 7.92 -1.64 -0.05
C LYS A 25 6.42 -1.35 0.12
N PRO A 26 6.01 -0.50 1.07
CA PRO A 26 4.63 -0.04 1.16
C PRO A 26 4.13 0.57 -0.15
N LEU A 27 2.88 0.30 -0.51
CA LEU A 27 2.19 0.90 -1.64
C LEU A 27 0.95 1.65 -1.14
N PHE A 28 0.87 2.95 -1.44
CA PHE A 28 -0.33 3.77 -1.21
C PHE A 28 -1.06 4.02 -2.54
N ILE A 29 -2.36 3.71 -2.59
CA ILE A 29 -3.21 4.05 -3.74
C ILE A 29 -4.24 5.06 -3.27
N GLN A 30 -4.25 6.25 -3.86
CA GLN A 30 -5.14 7.32 -3.42
C GLN A 30 -6.59 7.00 -3.71
N GLY A 31 -7.39 6.89 -2.65
CA GLY A 31 -8.84 6.88 -2.72
C GLY A 31 -9.44 8.29 -2.82
N PRO A 32 -10.72 8.41 -3.23
CA PRO A 32 -11.40 9.69 -3.46
C PRO A 32 -11.58 10.56 -2.21
N HIS A 33 -11.34 10.01 -1.02
CA HIS A 33 -11.49 10.70 0.26
C HIS A 33 -10.18 10.78 1.05
N ASP A 34 -9.07 10.33 0.46
CA ASP A 34 -7.79 10.33 1.13
C ASP A 34 -7.14 11.70 1.10
N ASN A 35 -6.57 12.08 2.23
CA ASN A 35 -5.64 13.20 2.29
C ASN A 35 -4.24 12.70 1.93
N ALA A 36 -3.94 12.65 0.62
CA ALA A 36 -2.67 12.14 0.11
C ALA A 36 -1.45 12.83 0.72
N VAL A 37 -1.49 14.16 0.92
CA VAL A 37 -0.38 14.91 1.53
C VAL A 37 -0.06 14.39 2.92
N LYS A 38 -1.08 14.20 3.76
CA LYS A 38 -0.89 13.66 5.11
C LYS A 38 -0.32 12.24 5.10
N ILE A 39 -0.77 11.41 4.16
CA ILE A 39 -0.33 10.02 4.04
C ILE A 39 1.11 9.94 3.55
N ILE A 40 1.47 10.72 2.53
CA ILE A 40 2.84 10.82 1.98
C ILE A 40 3.81 11.32 3.06
N ASN A 41 3.45 12.36 3.81
CA ASN A 41 4.27 12.83 4.94
C ASN A 41 4.48 11.73 5.97
N LYS A 42 3.45 10.94 6.26
CA LYS A 42 3.58 9.83 7.20
C LYS A 42 4.56 8.77 6.68
N LEU A 43 4.49 8.43 5.39
CA LEU A 43 5.40 7.48 4.77
C LEU A 43 6.85 7.98 4.80
N ASN A 44 7.07 9.26 4.48
CA ASN A 44 8.38 9.90 4.61
C ASN A 44 8.94 9.78 6.04
N GLU A 45 8.12 10.00 7.07
CA GLU A 45 8.53 9.87 8.47
C GLU A 45 8.82 8.41 8.88
N THR A 46 8.05 7.44 8.38
CA THR A 46 8.12 6.05 8.86
C THR A 46 9.17 5.20 8.16
N VAL A 47 9.31 5.37 6.85
CA VAL A 47 10.19 4.54 6.02
C VAL A 47 11.23 5.36 5.27
N GLY A 48 11.11 6.69 5.27
CA GLY A 48 11.98 7.58 4.49
C GLY A 48 11.44 7.82 3.08
N GLU A 49 11.83 8.95 2.51
CA GLU A 49 11.57 9.27 1.10
C GLU A 49 12.24 8.23 0.18
N GLY A 50 11.54 7.81 -0.88
CA GLY A 50 12.01 6.76 -1.82
C GLY A 50 11.83 5.30 -1.34
N ASN A 51 11.31 5.08 -0.12
CA ASN A 51 11.08 3.75 0.45
C ASN A 51 9.60 3.32 0.43
N TYR A 52 8.79 3.93 -0.43
CA TYR A 52 7.41 3.53 -0.69
C TYR A 52 7.02 3.85 -2.14
N HIS A 53 5.94 3.23 -2.60
CA HIS A 53 5.29 3.55 -3.86
C HIS A 53 3.98 4.27 -3.58
N TYR A 54 3.58 5.18 -4.46
CA TYR A 54 2.24 5.76 -4.43
C TYR A 54 1.64 5.88 -5.83
N ILE A 55 0.32 5.76 -5.91
CA ILE A 55 -0.47 5.97 -7.13
C ILE A 55 -1.54 6.99 -6.79
N GLN A 56 -1.49 8.15 -7.44
CA GLN A 56 -2.52 9.19 -7.34
C GLN A 56 -3.55 8.98 -8.46
N GLN A 57 -4.84 9.12 -8.16
CA GLN A 57 -5.89 8.92 -9.15
C GLN A 57 -5.88 10.10 -10.15
N GLY A 58 -5.20 9.91 -11.28
CA GLY A 58 -5.07 10.90 -12.35
C GLY A 58 -3.62 11.37 -12.53
N GLU A 59 -2.99 10.83 -13.57
CA GLU A 59 -1.64 11.12 -14.10
C GLU A 59 -0.44 10.64 -13.27
N ASP A 60 0.42 9.87 -13.95
CA ASP A 60 1.77 9.51 -13.51
C ASP A 60 2.60 10.80 -13.38
N MET A 61 2.64 11.39 -12.18
CA MET A 61 3.60 12.43 -11.88
C MET A 61 4.90 11.79 -11.36
N GLU A 62 5.90 11.68 -12.25
CA GLU A 62 7.29 11.54 -11.81
C GLU A 62 7.72 12.86 -11.17
N MET A 63 8.09 12.82 -9.90
CA MET A 63 8.80 13.90 -9.20
C MET A 63 10.21 13.45 -8.85
#